data_AF-A0A1T4W242-F1
#
_entry.id   AF-A0A1T4W242-F1
#
_cell.length_a   1.000
_cell.length_b   1.000
_cell.length_c   1.000
_cell.angle_alpha   90.00
_cell.angle_beta   90.00
_cell.angle_gamma   90.00
#
_symmetry.space_group_name_H-M   'P 1'
#
loop_
_entity.id
_entity.type
_entity.pdbx_description
1 polymer ?
#
loop_
_entity_poly.entity_id
_entity_poly.type
_entity_poly.pdbx_seq_one_letter_code
_entity_poly.pdbx_strand_id
1 'polypeptide(L)'
;MTDWLIKRWARIRDKGQLRYVALTSLLLSLAQILGRFIGAYWSNAGVWQESHMEELVLHAIFVLLITPVLAVMFWYLEEAWYQKALKRKAKR
;
A
#
# COMPACT_ATOMS: atom_id res chain seq x y z
N MET A 1 -24.95 -0.96 0.42
CA MET A 1 -23.54 -1.19 0.04
C MET A 1 -22.60 -0.08 0.53
N THR A 2 -22.96 1.21 0.35
CA THR A 2 -22.21 2.37 0.85
C THR A 2 -22.01 2.43 2.36
N ASP A 3 -22.97 1.98 3.17
CA ASP A 3 -22.91 2.08 4.63
C ASP A 3 -21.79 1.25 5.28
N TRP A 4 -21.55 0.05 4.73
CA TRP A 4 -20.47 -0.82 5.21
C TRP A 4 -19.10 -0.21 4.88
N LEU A 5 -18.95 0.38 3.69
CA LEU A 5 -17.73 1.08 3.28
C LEU A 5 -17.44 2.28 4.19
N ILE A 6 -18.46 3.08 4.50
CA ILE A 6 -18.37 4.23 5.44
C ILE A 6 -17.93 3.75 6.83
N LYS A 7 -18.56 2.69 7.37
CA LYS A 7 -18.19 2.13 8.68
C LYS A 7 -16.76 1.58 8.69
N ARG A 8 -16.35 0.89 7.62
CA ARG A 8 -14.99 0.36 7.47
C ARG A 8 -13.97 1.50 7.42
N TRP A 9 -14.20 2.51 6.59
CA TRP A 9 -13.29 3.66 6.48
C TRP A 9 -13.23 4.46 7.77
N ALA A 10 -14.35 4.68 8.47
CA ALA A 10 -14.35 5.37 9.77
C ALA A 10 -13.43 4.68 10.79
N ARG A 11 -13.42 3.34 10.84
CA ARG A 11 -12.53 2.57 11.71
C ARG A 11 -11.06 2.67 11.30
N ILE A 12 -10.78 2.77 9.99
CA ILE A 12 -9.43 2.95 9.45
C ILE A 12 -8.93 4.37 9.75
N ARG A 13 -9.78 5.38 9.54
CA ARG A 13 -9.54 6.79 9.84
C ARG A 13 -9.19 7.02 11.31
N ASP A 14 -9.90 6.37 12.23
CA ASP A 14 -9.68 6.50 13.68
C ASP A 14 -8.25 6.11 14.11
N LYS A 15 -7.63 5.18 13.36
CA LYS A 15 -6.24 4.78 13.57
C LYS A 15 -5.21 5.81 13.08
N GLY A 16 -5.66 6.82 12.33
CA GLY A 16 -4.84 7.93 11.82
C GLY A 16 -4.14 7.64 10.49
N GLN A 17 -3.88 8.73 9.76
CA GLN A 17 -3.24 8.69 8.44
C GLN A 17 -1.84 8.08 8.48
N LEU A 18 -1.02 8.47 9.47
CA LEU A 18 0.35 7.99 9.60
C LEU A 18 0.39 6.46 9.74
N ARG A 19 -0.48 5.90 10.59
CA ARG A 19 -0.55 4.45 10.81
C ARG A 19 -1.02 3.71 9.56
N TYR A 20 -1.96 4.28 8.82
CA TYR A 20 -2.40 3.70 7.55
C TYR A 20 -1.30 3.71 6.50
N VAL A 21 -0.61 4.84 6.32
CA VAL A 21 0.48 4.99 5.35
C VAL A 21 1.61 4.03 5.70
N ALA A 22 2.00 3.96 6.98
CA ALA A 22 3.04 3.04 7.44
C ALA A 22 2.67 1.57 7.20
N LEU A 23 1.47 1.13 7.58
CA LEU A 23 1.04 -0.25 7.40
C LEU A 23 0.92 -0.63 5.92
N THR A 24 0.31 0.24 5.10
CA THR A 24 0.14 0.00 3.67
C THR A 24 1.50 -0.06 2.97
N SER A 25 2.42 0.84 3.31
CA SER A 25 3.76 0.86 2.75
C SER A 25 4.57 -0.36 3.16
N LEU A 26 4.48 -0.75 4.44
CA LEU A 26 5.15 -1.94 4.96
C LEU A 26 4.65 -3.21 4.27
N LEU A 27 3.33 -3.37 4.13
CA LEU A 27 2.72 -4.55 3.50
C LEU A 27 3.14 -4.67 2.02
N LEU A 28 3.11 -3.57 1.28
CA LEU A 28 3.51 -3.56 -0.13
C LEU A 28 5.01 -3.85 -0.30
N SER A 29 5.84 -3.31 0.59
CA SER A 29 7.28 -3.60 0.60
C SER A 29 7.55 -5.09 0.89
N LEU A 30 6.86 -5.66 1.88
CA LEU A 30 6.95 -7.09 2.19
C LEU A 30 6.46 -7.98 1.04
N ALA A 31 5.33 -7.62 0.42
CA ALA A 31 4.79 -8.38 -0.72
C ALA A 31 5.77 -8.42 -1.90
N GLN A 32 6.48 -7.32 -2.16
CA GLN A 32 7.48 -7.26 -3.21
C GLN A 32 8.70 -8.15 -2.89
N ILE A 33 9.21 -8.08 -1.66
CA ILE A 33 10.33 -8.92 -1.21
C ILE A 33 9.96 -10.39 -1.36
N LEU A 34 8.80 -10.80 -0.85
CA LEU A 34 8.31 -12.18 -0.93
C LEU A 34 8.08 -12.63 -2.38
N GLY A 35 7.45 -11.81 -3.21
CA GLY A 35 7.22 -12.12 -4.62
C GLY A 35 8.52 -12.38 -5.39
N ARG A 36 9.60 -11.65 -5.06
CA ARG A 36 10.91 -11.89 -5.66
C ARG A 36 11.63 -13.11 -5.12
N PHE A 37 11.53 -13.43 -3.83
CA PHE A 37 12.03 -14.71 -3.30
C PHE A 37 11.37 -15.89 -4.00
N ILE A 38 10.05 -15.82 -4.19
CA ILE A 38 9.28 -16.84 -4.92
C ILE A 38 9.74 -16.92 -6.38
N GLY A 39 9.88 -15.78 -7.07
CA GLY A 39 10.35 -15.74 -8.46
C GLY A 39 11.77 -16.30 -8.62
N ALA A 40 12.68 -15.96 -7.71
CA ALA A 40 14.05 -16.48 -7.70
C ALA A 40 14.08 -17.99 -7.48
N TYR A 41 13.32 -18.49 -6.49
CA TYR A 41 13.17 -19.92 -6.22
C TYR A 41 12.61 -20.68 -7.44
N TRP A 42 11.64 -20.09 -8.14
CA TRP A 42 11.03 -20.70 -9.32
C TRP A 42 11.96 -20.67 -10.55
N SER A 43 12.79 -19.65 -10.68
CA SER A 43 13.56 -19.41 -11.91
C SER A 43 14.67 -20.44 -12.20
N ASN A 44 15.13 -21.22 -11.20
CA ASN A 44 16.09 -22.33 -11.32
C ASN A 44 17.33 -22.11 -12.21
N ALA A 45 17.66 -20.86 -12.56
CA ALA A 45 18.80 -20.48 -13.36
C ALA A 45 19.83 -19.87 -12.42
N GLY A 46 20.99 -20.51 -12.31
CA GLY A 46 22.11 -20.18 -11.41
C GLY A 46 22.81 -18.85 -11.70
N VAL A 47 22.06 -17.78 -11.99
CA VAL A 47 22.55 -16.40 -12.12
C VAL A 47 22.34 -15.69 -10.77
N TRP A 48 23.06 -16.18 -9.78
CA TRP A 48 23.27 -15.52 -8.49
C TRP A 48 24.73 -15.01 -8.55
N GLN A 49 25.07 -13.75 -8.37
CA GLN A 49 24.96 -13.13 -7.04
C GLN A 49 25.12 -11.60 -7.01
N GLU A 50 25.59 -10.92 -8.06
CA GLU A 50 26.00 -9.51 -7.94
C GLU A 50 25.03 -8.51 -8.58
N SER A 51 24.64 -8.69 -9.85
CA SER A 51 23.75 -7.73 -10.54
C SER A 51 22.31 -7.71 -9.97
N HIS A 52 21.82 -8.86 -9.50
CA HIS A 52 20.47 -8.95 -8.92
C HIS A 52 20.34 -8.27 -7.56
N MET A 53 21.41 -8.23 -6.76
CA MET A 53 21.36 -7.61 -5.44
C MET A 53 21.33 -6.08 -5.53
N GLU A 54 22.13 -5.49 -6.42
CA GLU A 54 22.10 -4.04 -6.65
C GLU A 54 20.76 -3.57 -7.25
N GLU A 55 20.23 -4.29 -8.24
CA GLU A 55 18.89 -4.01 -8.76
C GLU A 55 17.81 -4.15 -7.69
N LEU A 56 17.92 -5.15 -6.81
CA LEU A 56 16.95 -5.39 -5.73
C LEU A 56 16.98 -4.25 -4.71
N VAL A 57 18.16 -3.77 -4.33
CA VAL A 57 18.30 -2.63 -3.42
C VAL A 57 17.74 -1.36 -4.05
N LEU A 58 18.04 -1.07 -5.32
CA LEU A 58 17.52 0.10 -6.02
C LEU A 58 15.98 0.06 -6.15
N HIS A 59 15.42 -1.10 -6.51
CA HIS A 59 13.97 -1.26 -6.59
C HIS A 59 13.30 -1.21 -5.22
N ALA A 60 13.90 -1.77 -4.18
CA ALA A 60 13.38 -1.70 -2.82
C ALA A 60 13.39 -0.25 -2.31
N ILE A 61 14.45 0.52 -2.57
CA ILE A 61 14.52 1.95 -2.24
C ILE A 61 13.44 2.72 -3.00
N PHE A 62 13.30 2.49 -4.30
CA PHE A 62 12.29 3.14 -5.14
C PHE A 62 10.87 2.89 -4.60
N VAL A 63 10.56 1.64 -4.27
CA VAL A 63 9.25 1.27 -3.71
C VAL A 63 9.08 1.84 -2.30
N LEU A 64 10.08 1.78 -1.42
CA LEU A 64 10.01 2.38 -0.08
C LEU A 64 9.78 3.89 -0.11
N LEU A 65 10.29 4.59 -1.14
CA LEU A 65 10.08 6.03 -1.31
C LEU A 65 8.72 6.36 -1.92
N ILE A 66 8.27 5.59 -2.91
CA ILE A 66 7.04 5.90 -3.66
C ILE A 66 5.79 5.38 -2.96
N THR A 67 5.88 4.25 -2.27
CA THR A 67 4.72 3.63 -1.64
C THR A 67 4.08 4.52 -0.57
N PRO A 68 4.83 5.21 0.30
CA PRO A 68 4.25 6.18 1.23
C PRO A 68 3.51 7.31 0.51
N VAL A 69 4.05 7.81 -0.61
CA VAL A 69 3.41 8.86 -1.41
C VAL A 69 2.08 8.36 -1.98
N LEU A 70 2.08 7.18 -2.59
CA LEU A 70 0.87 6.55 -3.12
C LEU A 70 -0.14 6.28 -2.00
N ALA A 71 0.30 5.75 -0.87
CA ALA A 71 -0.58 5.48 0.27
C ALA A 71 -1.20 6.76 0.84
N VAL A 72 -0.46 7.87 0.86
CA VAL A 72 -1.01 9.19 1.21
C VAL A 72 -2.05 9.65 0.18
N MET A 73 -1.78 9.50 -1.11
CA MET A 73 -2.75 9.85 -2.16
C MET A 73 -4.04 9.03 -2.04
N PHE A 74 -3.92 7.71 -1.83
CA PHE A 74 -5.06 6.83 -1.60
C PHE A 74 -5.85 7.21 -0.35
N TRP A 75 -5.17 7.57 0.73
CA TRP A 75 -5.83 8.08 1.93
C TRP A 75 -6.70 9.30 1.64
N TYR A 76 -6.17 10.28 0.90
CA TYR A 76 -6.93 11.48 0.54
C TYR A 76 -8.12 11.17 -0.37
N LEU A 77 -7.95 10.25 -1.33
CA LEU A 77 -9.05 9.82 -2.21
C LEU A 77 -10.19 9.17 -1.42
N GLU A 78 -9.85 8.23 -0.53
CA GLU A 78 -10.82 7.55 0.33
C GLU A 78 -11.50 8.52 1.30
N GLU A 79 -10.76 9.47 1.89
CA GLU A 79 -11.34 10.49 2.76
C GLU A 79 -12.31 11.39 1.97
N ALA A 80 -11.96 11.81 0.75
CA ALA A 80 -12.85 12.60 -0.10
C ALA A 80 -14.13 11.84 -0.44
N TRP A 81 -14.03 10.54 -0.72
CA TRP A 81 -15.17 9.68 -1.00
C TRP A 81 -16.06 9.50 0.24
N TYR A 82 -15.45 9.30 1.41
CA TYR A 82 -16.13 9.22 2.69
C TYR A 82 -16.91 10.49 3.00
N GLN A 83 -16.30 11.66 2.86
CA GLN A 83 -16.95 12.97 3.07
C GLN A 83 -18.13 13.18 2.11
N LYS A 84 -17.96 12.81 0.84
CA LYS A 84 -19.03 12.88 -0.16
C LYS A 84 -20.19 11.94 0.19
N ALA A 85 -19.89 10.75 0.69
CA ALA A 85 -20.90 9.77 1.11
C ALA A 85 -21.68 10.23 2.36
N LEU A 86 -21.00 10.84 3.34
CA LEU A 86 -21.64 11.43 4.51
C LEU A 86 -22.59 12.57 4.13
N LYS A 87 -22.16 13.50 3.27
CA LYS A 87 -23.01 14.60 2.77
C LYS A 87 -24.28 14.09 2.08
N ARG A 88 -24.16 13.02 1.28
CA ARG A 88 -25.32 12.38 0.62
C ARG A 88 -26.28 11.74 1.62
N LYS A 89 -25.75 11.18 2.72
CA LYS A 89 -26.57 10.61 3.80
C LYS A 89 -27.31 11.66 4.60
N ALA A 90 -26.66 12.78 4.93
CA ALA A 90 -27.26 13.86 5.72
C ALA A 90 -28.38 14.62 4.96
N LYS A 91 -28.42 14.50 3.63
CA LYS A 91 -29.45 15.13 2.77
C LYS A 91 -30.66 14.21 2.51
N ARG A 92 -30.59 12.93 2.92
CA ARG A 92 -31.70 11.98 2.90
C ARG A 92 -32.38 11.96 4.26
#